data_AF-A0A543N7L1-F1
#
_entry.id   AF-A0A543N7L1-F1
#
_cell.length_a   1.000
_cell.length_b   1.000
_cell.length_c   1.000
_cell.angle_alpha   90.00
_cell.angle_beta   90.00
_cell.angle_gamma   90.00
#
_symmetry.space_group_name_H-M   'P 1'
#
loop_
_entity.id
_entity.type
_entity.pdbx_description
1 polymer ?
#
loop_
_entity_poly.entity_id
_entity_poly.type
_entity_poly.pdbx_seq_one_letter_code
_entity_poly.pdbx_strand_id
1 'polypeptide(L)' 'MNLTPHERRQLRDLLEQLAWAMEGGALWPNQIHDTLQELHTCVDTWLGDENTDTDDTETTIPPQYDH' A
#
# COMPACT_ATOMS: atom_id res chain seq x y z
N MET A 1 9.48 -12.54 0.89
CA MET A 1 10.33 -11.69 0.01
C MET A 1 11.40 -10.92 0.80
N ASN A 2 12.51 -10.54 0.15
CA ASN A 2 13.47 -9.55 0.68
C ASN A 2 13.08 -8.16 0.14
N LEU A 3 12.76 -7.23 1.04
CA LEU A 3 12.51 -5.84 0.69
C LEU A 3 13.71 -5.25 -0.05
N THR A 4 13.44 -4.57 -1.16
CA THR A 4 14.46 -3.81 -1.87
C THR A 4 15.03 -2.71 -0.94
N PRO A 5 16.26 -2.25 -1.19
CA PRO A 5 16.86 -1.16 -0.43
C PRO A 5 16.00 0.12 -0.44
N HIS A 6 15.21 0.33 -1.50
CA HIS A 6 14.33 1.48 -1.65
C HIS A 6 13.10 1.36 -0.74
N GLU A 7 12.41 0.22 -0.76
CA GLU A 7 11.25 -0.05 0.09
C GLU A 7 11.62 0.00 1.58
N ARG A 8 12.79 -0.54 1.96
CA ARG A 8 13.30 -0.42 3.33
C ARG A 8 13.51 1.02 3.77
N ARG A 9 13.95 1.88 2.84
CA ARG A 9 14.16 3.30 3.13
C ARG A 9 12.82 4.03 3.29
N GLN A 10 11.84 3.74 2.43
CA GLN A 10 10.49 4.30 2.54
C GLN A 10 9.79 3.88 3.84
N LEU A 11 9.83 2.59 4.19
CA LEU A 11 9.28 2.08 5.45
C LEU A 11 9.89 2.76 6.66
N ARG A 12 11.22 2.91 6.67
CA ARG A 12 11.93 3.57 7.76
C ARG A 12 11.55 5.04 7.88
N ASP A 13 11.42 5.74 6.75
CA ASP A 13 11.03 7.15 6.72
C ASP A 13 9.61 7.35 7.29
N LEU A 14 8.64 6.52 6.88
CA LEU A 14 7.27 6.53 7.40
C LEU A 14 7.21 6.22 8.91
N LEU A 15 8.03 5.28 9.39
CA LEU A 15 8.13 4.96 10.81
C LEU A 15 8.75 6.10 11.63
N GLU A 16 9.77 6.77 11.10
CA GLU A 16 10.37 7.95 11.75
C GLU A 16 9.38 9.12 11.82
N GLN A 17 8.59 9.34 10.75
CA GLN A 17 7.51 10.34 10.75
C GLN A 17 6.42 10.02 11.80
N LEU A 18 6.03 8.74 11.93
CA LEU A 18 5.06 8.31 12.92
C LEU A 18 5.59 8.43 14.36
N ALA A 19 6.86 8.08 14.61
CA ALA A 19 7.50 8.23 15.92
C ALA A 19 7.56 9.71 16.35
N TRP A 20 7.95 10.59 15.43
CA TRP A 20 7.93 12.04 15.65
C TRP A 20 6.51 12.58 15.89
N ALA A 21 5.51 12.06 15.18
CA ALA A 21 4.11 12.42 15.38
C ALA A 21 3.61 12.05 16.79
N MET A 22 4.05 10.90 17.31
CA MET A 22 3.68 10.41 18.65
C MET A 22 4.45 11.12 19.78
N GLU A 23 5.74 11.43 19.61
CA GLU A 23 6.56 12.13 20.61
C GLU A 23 6.27 13.64 20.66
N GLY A 24 5.97 14.27 19.52
CA GLY A 24 5.90 15.72 19.39
C GLY A 24 4.64 16.38 19.93
N GLY A 25 3.60 15.61 20.30
CA GLY A 25 2.31 16.14 20.76
C GLY A 25 1.60 17.11 19.79
N ALA A 26 2.12 17.26 18.57
CA ALA A 26 1.81 18.36 17.66
C ALA A 26 0.94 17.94 16.47
N LEU A 27 0.69 16.64 16.27
CA LEU A 27 -0.10 16.15 15.15
C LEU A 27 -1.45 15.63 15.61
N TRP A 28 -2.48 16.14 14.94
CA TRP A 28 -3.87 15.80 15.18
C TRP A 28 -4.09 14.31 14.84
N PRO A 29 -5.02 13.62 15.52
CA PRO A 29 -5.29 12.20 15.30
C PRO A 29 -5.50 11.82 13.81
N ASN A 30 -5.95 12.77 12.99
CA ASN A 30 -6.12 12.59 11.55
C ASN A 30 -4.79 12.41 10.79
N GLN A 31 -3.70 13.08 11.17
CA GLN A 31 -2.40 12.90 10.52
C GLN A 31 -1.78 11.54 10.88
N ILE A 32 -1.94 11.11 12.13
CA ILE A 32 -1.53 9.77 12.57
C ILE A 32 -2.31 8.70 11.79
N HIS A 33 -3.62 8.92 11.60
CA HIS A 33 -4.46 8.01 10.83
C HIS A 33 -4.02 7.92 9.36
N ASP A 34 -3.70 9.06 8.74
CA ASP A 34 -3.24 9.12 7.35
C ASP A 34 -1.90 8.38 7.16
N THR A 35 -0.91 8.64 8.03
CA THR A 35 0.38 7.93 8.02
C THR A 35 0.22 6.42 8.27
N LEU A 36 -0.68 6.02 9.17
CA LEU A 36 -0.98 4.61 9.41
C LEU A 36 -1.65 3.93 8.20
N GLN A 37 -2.54 4.63 7.50
CA GLN A 37 -3.20 4.12 6.31
C GLN A 37 -2.22 3.94 5.14
N GLU A 38 -1.29 4.89 4.97
CA GLU A 38 -0.23 4.79 3.95
C GLU A 38 0.74 3.64 4.27
N LEU A 39 1.13 3.48 5.54
CA LEU A 39 1.96 2.37 5.99
C LEU A 39 1.25 1.02 5.81
N HIS A 40 -0.05 0.95 6.12
CA HIS A 40 -0.85 -0.25 5.89
C HIS A 40 -0.92 -0.59 4.40
N THR A 41 -1.14 0.40 3.53
CA THR A 41 -1.19 0.19 2.07
C THR A 41 0.16 -0.28 1.51
N CYS A 42 1.26 0.29 1.99
CA CYS A 42 2.61 -0.12 1.58
C CYS A 42 2.92 -1.56 2.01
N VAL A 43 2.57 -1.91 3.24
CA VAL A 43 2.75 -3.26 3.80
C VAL A 43 1.82 -4.27 3.13
N ASP A 44 0.57 -3.89 2.84
CA ASP A 44 -0.40 -4.71 2.13
C ASP A 44 -0.01 -4.94 0.67
N THR A 45 0.53 -3.92 -0.02
CA THR A 45 1.07 -4.08 -1.39
C THR A 45 2.27 -5.04 -1.38
N TRP A 46 3.12 -4.97 -0.35
CA TRP A 46 4.28 -5.86 -0.22
C TRP A 46 3.89 -7.30 0.19
N LEU A 47 2.88 -7.46 1.05
CA LEU A 47 2.34 -8.77 1.45
C LEU A 47 1.41 -9.39 0.38
N GLY A 48 0.76 -8.53 -0.41
CA GLY A 48 -0.25 -8.85 -1.41
C GLY A 48 0.30 -9.26 -2.77
N ASP A 49 1.63 -9.19 -2.99
CA ASP A 49 2.28 -9.89 -4.11
C ASP A 49 2.18 -11.43 -3.96
N GLU A 50 1.70 -11.93 -2.81
CA GLU A 50 1.33 -13.34 -2.62
C GLU A 50 -0.19 -13.61 -2.85
N ASN A 51 -1.00 -12.57 -3.10
CA ASN A 51 -2.47 -12.68 -3.23
C ASN A 51 -3.04 -12.06 -4.52
N THR A 52 -2.21 -11.77 -5.51
CA THR A 52 -2.64 -11.53 -6.90
C THR A 52 -2.63 -12.81 -7.72
N ASP A 53 -3.18 -13.89 -7.16
CA ASP A 53 -3.45 -15.15 -7.86
C ASP A 53 -4.87 -15.61 -7.52
N THR A 54 -5.86 -14.78 -7.83
CA THR A 54 -7.29 -15.10 -8.02
C THR A 54 -7.89 -13.84 -8.65
N ASP A 55 -8.39 -13.77 -9.88
CA ASP A 55 -9.12 -14.78 -10.65
C ASP A 55 -9.10 -14.39 -12.13
N ASP A 56 -9.00 -15.44 -12.92
CA ASP A 56 -9.28 -15.55 -14.33
C ASP A 56 -10.66 -14.97 -14.67
N THR A 57 -10.74 -13.82 -15.35
CA THR A 57 -11.83 -13.58 -16.30
C THR A 57 -11.25 -13.14 -17.62
N GLU A 58 -10.65 -14.12 -18.28
CA GLU A 58 -10.91 -14.32 -19.70
C GLU A 58 -12.42 -14.21 -19.95
N THR A 59 -12.88 -13.04 -20.39
CA THR A 59 -14.06 -12.98 -21.24
C THR A 59 -13.72 -12.09 -22.42
N THR A 60 -13.03 -12.72 -23.37
CA THR A 60 -13.05 -12.37 -24.79
C THR A 60 -14.50 -12.32 -25.27
N ILE A 61 -15.14 -11.14 -25.19
CA ILE A 61 -16.30 -10.84 -26.03
C ILE A 61 -15.76 -10.09 -27.25
N PRO A 62 -15.60 -10.72 -28.43
CA PRO A 62 -15.41 -9.96 -29.65
C PRO A 62 -16.68 -9.12 -29.90
N PRO A 63 -16.58 -7.85 -30.30
CA PRO A 63 -17.75 -7.11 -30.74
C PRO A 63 -18.21 -7.70 -32.08
N GLN A 64 -19.09 -8.71 -32.03
CA GLN A 64 -19.97 -9.01 -33.15
C GLN A 64 -21.14 -8.04 -33.09
N TYR A 65 -21.10 -7.03 -33.95
CA TYR A 65 -22.31 -6.36 -34.41
C TYR A 65 -22.50 -6.66 -35.89
N ASP A 66 -23.46 -7.56 -36.12
CA ASP A 66 -24.20 -7.78 -37.35
C ASP A 66 -25.35 -6.77 -37.40
N HIS A 67 -25.26 -5.78 -38.29
CA HIS A 67 -26.36 -5.19 -39.07
C HIS A 67 -25.88 -4.04 -39.97
#